data_AF-A0A969L4Q4-F1
#
_entry.id   AF-A0A969L4Q4-F1
#
_cell.length_a   1.000
_cell.length_b   1.000
_cell.length_c   1.000
_cell.angle_alpha   90.00
_cell.angle_beta   90.00
_cell.angle_gamma   90.00
#
_symmetry.space_group_name_H-M   'P 1'
#
loop_
_entity.id
_entity.type
_entity.pdbx_description
1 polymer ?
#
loop_
_entity_poly.entity_id
_entity_poly.type
_entity_poly.pdbx_seq_one_letter_code
_entity_poly.pdbx_strand_id
1 'polypeptide(L)'
;MAEQKLLRVIIADDEAVIRMGLKSLVSSLGHQVIDTAANGTDALEKTRQLKPDLLLLDIKMPGLDGLAVAETLAAEMPLPIVMLTAFSDKALIEQAANASVMGYLVKPIHEGKLGPMIEIAMARFESMQAAAREAYKLRHQLETRELVDAAKKILIATGLSEGEAYSRLQMTAREKRCTIREVAEAVIMVGGKSADDD
;
A
#
# COMPACT_ATOMS: atom_id res chain seq x y z
N MET A 1 2.69 28.28 -8.97
CA MET A 1 3.22 27.04 -9.58
C MET A 1 3.49 26.09 -8.44
N ALA A 2 2.86 24.92 -8.42
CA ALA A 2 3.13 23.92 -7.39
C ALA A 2 4.56 23.42 -7.58
N GLU A 3 5.36 23.45 -6.51
CA GLU A 3 6.72 22.92 -6.50
C GLU A 3 6.66 21.42 -6.81
N GLN A 4 7.13 20.99 -7.98
CA GLN A 4 7.18 19.56 -8.30
C GLN A 4 8.23 18.91 -7.39
N LYS A 5 7.78 17.98 -6.55
CA LYS A 5 8.67 17.19 -5.67
C LYS A 5 9.67 16.42 -6.54
N LEU A 6 10.96 16.56 -6.23
CA LEU A 6 12.03 15.75 -6.83
C LEU A 6 11.81 14.28 -6.47
N LEU A 7 11.39 13.45 -7.43
CA LEU A 7 11.19 12.03 -7.23
C LEU A 7 12.53 11.27 -7.24
N ARG A 8 12.68 10.34 -6.30
CA ARG A 8 13.79 9.36 -6.27
C ARG A 8 13.36 8.11 -7.04
N VAL A 9 14.00 7.85 -8.16
CA VAL A 9 13.60 6.80 -9.11
C VAL A 9 14.66 5.69 -9.16
N ILE A 10 14.21 4.44 -9.16
CA ILE A 10 15.03 3.29 -9.57
C ILE A 10 14.60 2.84 -10.96
N ILE A 11 15.58 2.47 -11.80
CA ILE A 11 15.35 1.91 -13.14
C ILE A 11 15.88 0.48 -13.17
N ALA A 12 15.01 -0.48 -13.47
CA ALA A 12 15.34 -1.88 -13.61
C ALA A 12 15.06 -2.34 -15.04
N ASP A 13 16.11 -2.73 -15.76
CA ASP A 13 16.07 -3.19 -17.15
C ASP A 13 17.37 -3.95 -17.40
N ASP A 14 17.37 -5.07 -18.12
CA ASP A 14 18.61 -5.84 -18.36
C ASP A 14 19.54 -5.15 -19.39
N GLU A 15 18.97 -4.34 -20.28
CA GLU A 15 19.70 -3.62 -21.31
C GLU A 15 20.32 -2.31 -20.78
N ALA A 16 21.66 -2.27 -20.69
CA ALA A 16 22.37 -1.09 -20.17
C ALA A 16 22.08 0.20 -20.97
N VAL A 17 21.92 0.10 -22.28
CA VAL A 17 21.60 1.24 -23.17
C VAL A 17 20.24 1.83 -22.82
N ILE A 18 19.25 0.98 -22.52
CA ILE A 18 17.91 1.44 -22.11
C ILE A 18 17.98 2.14 -20.76
N ARG A 19 18.70 1.58 -19.78
CA ARG A 19 18.91 2.24 -18.47
C ARG A 19 19.57 3.61 -18.60
N MET A 20 20.57 3.76 -19.46
CA MET A 20 21.23 5.05 -19.72
C MET A 20 20.28 6.07 -20.37
N GLY A 21 19.50 5.64 -21.36
CA GLY A 21 18.49 6.48 -22.00
C GLY A 21 17.43 6.97 -21.01
N LEU A 22 16.86 6.04 -20.24
CA LEU A 22 15.89 6.36 -19.20
C LEU A 22 16.45 7.26 -18.11
N LYS A 23 17.72 7.05 -17.70
CA LYS A 23 18.37 7.95 -16.73
C LYS A 23 18.43 9.38 -17.23
N SER A 24 18.72 9.57 -18.52
CA SER A 24 18.73 10.89 -19.15
C SER A 24 17.33 11.51 -19.18
N LEU A 25 16.31 10.73 -19.54
CA LEU A 25 14.90 11.19 -19.58
C LEU A 25 14.35 11.54 -18.19
N VAL A 26 14.61 10.70 -17.17
CA VAL A 26 14.18 10.99 -15.80
C VAL A 26 14.85 12.26 -15.28
N SER A 27 16.13 12.46 -15.62
CA SER A 27 16.86 13.68 -15.24
C SER A 27 16.33 14.93 -15.97
N SER A 28 15.97 14.82 -17.25
CA SER A 28 15.40 15.96 -18.01
C SER A 28 14.04 16.40 -17.48
N LEU A 29 13.26 15.44 -16.96
CA LEU A 29 12.00 15.68 -16.26
C LEU A 29 12.17 16.26 -14.85
N GLY A 30 13.40 16.54 -14.40
CA GLY A 30 13.66 17.13 -13.09
C GLY A 30 13.45 16.13 -11.94
N HIS A 31 13.76 14.85 -12.17
CA HIS A 31 13.75 13.80 -11.14
C HIS A 31 15.15 13.18 -10.99
N GLN A 32 15.37 12.44 -9.90
CA GLN A 32 16.67 11.85 -9.59
C GLN A 32 16.63 10.33 -9.74
N VAL A 33 17.48 9.78 -10.60
CA VAL A 33 17.75 8.34 -10.59
C VAL A 33 18.76 8.02 -9.49
N ILE A 34 18.29 7.35 -8.43
CA ILE A 34 19.11 7.04 -7.26
C ILE A 34 19.91 5.74 -7.43
N ASP A 35 19.41 4.80 -8.24
CA ASP A 35 20.10 3.56 -8.57
C ASP A 35 19.51 2.92 -9.84
N THR A 36 20.20 1.93 -10.39
CA THR A 36 19.74 1.11 -11.52
C THR A 36 20.01 -0.36 -11.27
N ALA A 37 19.10 -1.24 -11.70
CA ALA A 37 19.24 -2.69 -11.59
C ALA A 37 19.24 -3.38 -12.97
N ALA A 38 19.99 -4.47 -13.10
CA ALA A 38 20.11 -5.22 -14.36
C ALA A 38 19.34 -6.54 -14.39
N ASN A 39 18.66 -6.90 -13.29
CA ASN A 39 17.80 -8.08 -13.18
C ASN A 39 16.79 -7.87 -12.04
N GLY A 40 15.77 -8.73 -11.96
CA GLY A 40 14.70 -8.57 -10.98
C GLY A 40 15.13 -8.77 -9.52
N THR A 41 16.10 -9.65 -9.24
CA THR A 41 16.61 -9.86 -7.88
C THR A 41 17.30 -8.60 -7.35
N ASP A 42 18.19 -8.01 -8.14
CA ASP A 42 18.87 -6.75 -7.83
C ASP A 42 17.86 -5.60 -7.71
N ALA A 43 16.85 -5.55 -8.57
CA ALA A 43 15.78 -4.55 -8.51
C ALA A 43 15.00 -4.63 -7.18
N LEU A 44 14.65 -5.84 -6.74
CA LEU A 44 13.94 -6.09 -5.50
C LEU A 44 14.78 -5.68 -4.27
N GLU A 45 16.05 -6.08 -4.22
CA GLU A 45 16.96 -5.76 -3.12
C GLU A 45 17.19 -4.24 -3.01
N LYS A 46 17.53 -3.57 -4.11
CA LYS A 46 17.74 -2.12 -4.13
C LYS A 46 16.49 -1.35 -3.76
N THR A 47 15.31 -1.79 -4.21
CA THR A 47 14.04 -1.16 -3.85
C THR A 47 13.79 -1.23 -2.34
N ARG A 48 14.01 -2.40 -1.73
CA ARG A 48 13.87 -2.60 -0.27
C ARG A 48 14.83 -1.71 0.53
N GLN A 49 16.08 -1.61 0.07
CA GLN A 49 17.13 -0.85 0.77
C GLN A 49 16.93 0.66 0.62
N LEU A 50 16.69 1.14 -0.60
CA LEU A 50 16.73 2.57 -0.93
C LEU A 50 15.37 3.25 -0.84
N LYS A 51 14.27 2.49 -0.86
CA LYS A 51 12.88 2.96 -0.76
C LYS A 51 12.62 4.14 -1.72
N PRO A 52 12.67 3.91 -3.05
CA PRO A 52 12.42 4.97 -4.03
C PRO A 52 10.97 5.47 -3.99
N ASP A 53 10.75 6.67 -4.52
CA ASP A 53 9.40 7.20 -4.76
C ASP A 53 8.73 6.56 -6.00
N LEU A 54 9.52 6.03 -6.95
CA LEU A 54 9.03 5.41 -8.19
C LEU A 54 9.99 4.32 -8.66
N LEU A 55 9.44 3.21 -9.16
CA LEU A 55 10.19 2.15 -9.85
C LEU A 55 9.77 2.08 -11.33
N LEU A 56 10.74 2.24 -12.23
CA LEU A 56 10.58 1.91 -13.65
C LEU A 56 11.12 0.49 -13.85
N LEU A 57 10.28 -0.44 -14.29
CA LEU A 57 10.58 -1.87 -14.23
C LEU A 57 10.30 -2.56 -15.56
N ASP A 58 11.33 -3.10 -16.20
CA ASP A 58 11.14 -3.93 -17.38
C ASP A 58 10.46 -5.26 -17.03
N ILE A 59 9.57 -5.72 -17.90
CA ILE A 59 8.87 -7.00 -17.74
C ILE A 59 9.84 -8.18 -17.87
N LYS A 60 10.72 -8.15 -18.87
CA LYS A 60 11.55 -9.30 -19.27
C LYS A 60 12.97 -9.10 -18.81
N MET A 61 13.26 -9.60 -17.60
CA MET A 61 14.61 -9.61 -17.06
C MET A 61 15.11 -11.04 -16.79
N PRO A 62 16.42 -11.30 -16.86
CA PRO A 62 16.99 -12.58 -16.44
C PRO A 62 16.71 -12.89 -14.96
N GLY A 63 16.47 -14.17 -14.67
CA GLY A 63 16.19 -14.64 -13.32
C GLY A 63 14.76 -14.35 -12.90
N LEU A 64 14.58 -13.40 -11.98
CA LEU A 64 13.27 -12.95 -11.54
C LEU A 64 12.72 -11.93 -12.54
N ASP A 65 11.55 -12.20 -13.10
CA ASP A 65 10.91 -11.29 -14.04
C ASP A 65 10.29 -10.06 -13.34
N GLY A 66 10.00 -9.01 -14.12
CA GLY A 66 9.47 -7.76 -13.57
C GLY A 66 8.07 -7.89 -12.98
N LEU A 67 7.25 -8.84 -13.46
CA LEU A 67 5.91 -9.05 -12.92
C LEU A 67 5.97 -9.65 -11.52
N ALA A 68 6.83 -10.64 -11.31
CA ALA A 68 7.07 -11.26 -10.01
C ALA A 68 7.70 -10.26 -9.03
N VAL A 69 8.60 -9.39 -9.49
CA VAL A 69 9.13 -8.28 -8.67
C VAL A 69 8.01 -7.34 -8.23
N ALA A 70 7.15 -6.90 -9.16
CA ALA A 70 6.05 -6.00 -8.86
C ALA A 70 5.04 -6.63 -7.89
N GLU A 71 4.71 -7.90 -8.06
CA GLU A 71 3.82 -8.64 -7.15
C GLU A 71 4.41 -8.74 -5.74
N THR A 72 5.69 -9.09 -5.63
CA THR A 72 6.39 -9.17 -4.34
C THR A 72 6.40 -7.82 -3.62
N LEU A 73 6.76 -6.74 -4.33
CA LEU A 73 6.81 -5.40 -3.76
C LEU A 73 5.43 -4.88 -3.35
N ALA A 74 4.38 -5.22 -4.10
CA ALA A 74 3.03 -4.80 -3.75
C ALA A 74 2.53 -5.38 -2.42
N ALA A 75 2.93 -6.60 -2.07
CA ALA A 75 2.58 -7.23 -0.81
C ALA A 75 3.42 -6.70 0.37
N GLU A 76 4.71 -6.42 0.14
CA GLU A 76 5.66 -6.06 1.21
C GLU A 76 5.78 -4.56 1.46
N MET A 77 5.86 -3.77 0.38
CA MET A 77 6.16 -2.34 0.43
C MET A 77 5.55 -1.64 -0.80
N PRO A 78 4.24 -1.33 -0.76
CA PRO A 78 3.56 -0.69 -1.88
C PRO A 78 4.26 0.61 -2.29
N LEU A 79 4.55 0.74 -3.59
CA LEU A 79 5.12 1.94 -4.21
C LEU A 79 4.58 2.09 -5.65
N PRO A 80 4.69 3.28 -6.26
CA PRO A 80 4.38 3.44 -7.68
C PRO A 80 5.34 2.62 -8.54
N ILE A 81 4.79 1.72 -9.37
CA ILE A 81 5.54 0.93 -10.35
C ILE A 81 4.98 1.22 -11.74
N VAL A 82 5.87 1.61 -12.66
CA VAL A 82 5.58 1.74 -14.09
C VAL A 82 6.33 0.66 -14.83
N MET A 83 5.58 -0.22 -15.50
CA MET A 83 6.15 -1.33 -16.25
C MET A 83 6.62 -0.86 -17.62
N LEU A 84 7.82 -1.28 -18.01
CA LEU A 84 8.39 -1.06 -19.32
C LEU A 84 8.20 -2.35 -20.13
N THR A 85 7.69 -2.23 -21.35
CA THR A 85 7.24 -3.37 -22.12
C THR A 85 7.66 -3.27 -23.58
N ALA A 86 7.93 -4.41 -24.22
CA ALA A 86 7.96 -4.49 -25.68
C ALA A 86 6.54 -4.63 -26.22
N PHE A 87 6.33 -4.31 -27.50
CA PHE A 87 5.02 -4.41 -28.16
C PHE A 87 4.43 -5.84 -28.10
N SER A 88 5.29 -6.85 -28.14
CA SER A 88 4.92 -8.27 -28.11
C SER A 88 4.41 -8.75 -26.75
N ASP A 89 4.55 -7.97 -25.68
CA ASP A 89 4.18 -8.38 -24.33
C ASP A 89 2.75 -7.97 -23.95
N LYS A 90 1.97 -7.40 -24.88
CA LYS A 90 0.59 -6.95 -24.62
C LYS A 90 -0.31 -8.07 -24.08
N ALA A 91 -0.17 -9.29 -24.60
CA ALA A 91 -0.89 -10.47 -24.09
C ALA A 91 -0.49 -10.82 -22.65
N LEU A 92 0.80 -10.64 -22.30
CA LEU A 92 1.31 -10.84 -20.95
C LEU A 92 0.77 -9.77 -19.99
N ILE A 93 0.66 -8.53 -20.45
CA ILE A 93 0.07 -7.42 -19.70
C ILE A 93 -1.41 -7.66 -19.38
N GLU A 94 -2.18 -8.14 -20.37
CA GLU A 94 -3.61 -8.42 -20.18
C GLU A 94 -3.84 -9.60 -19.21
N GLN A 95 -2.95 -10.59 -19.22
CA GLN A 95 -3.01 -11.74 -18.29
C GLN A 95 -2.50 -11.39 -16.89
N ALA A 96 -1.54 -10.48 -16.78
CA ALA A 96 -0.91 -10.06 -15.53
C ALA A 96 -1.36 -8.66 -15.09
N ALA A 97 -2.57 -8.23 -15.50
CA ALA A 97 -3.20 -6.98 -15.10
C ALA A 97 -3.59 -7.03 -13.61
N ASN A 98 -2.58 -7.14 -12.75
CA ASN A 98 -2.69 -7.14 -11.32
C ASN A 98 -2.80 -5.69 -10.84
N ALA A 99 -3.56 -5.49 -9.76
CA ALA A 99 -3.88 -4.19 -9.18
C ALA A 99 -2.66 -3.35 -8.73
N SER A 100 -1.46 -3.93 -8.78
CA SER A 100 -0.22 -3.37 -8.26
C SER A 100 0.52 -2.43 -9.21
N VAL A 101 0.26 -2.52 -10.51
CA VAL A 101 0.96 -1.71 -11.53
C VAL A 101 0.18 -0.44 -11.84
N MET A 102 0.85 0.71 -11.78
CA MET A 102 0.21 2.02 -11.98
C MET A 102 0.11 2.42 -13.45
N GLY A 103 0.91 1.79 -14.32
CA GLY A 103 0.80 1.92 -15.77
C GLY A 103 1.91 1.20 -16.54
N TYR A 104 1.79 1.22 -17.87
CA TYR A 104 2.68 0.52 -18.79
C TYR A 104 3.18 1.47 -19.88
N LEU A 105 4.46 1.37 -20.21
CA LEU A 105 5.10 2.12 -21.29
C LEU A 105 5.74 1.18 -22.31
N VAL A 106 5.23 1.25 -23.54
CA VAL A 106 5.77 0.50 -24.66
C VAL A 106 7.05 1.17 -25.17
N LYS A 107 8.16 0.41 -25.22
CA LYS A 107 9.44 0.81 -25.81
C LYS A 107 9.26 1.07 -27.34
N PRO A 108 9.91 2.10 -27.92
CA PRO A 108 10.86 3.02 -27.31
C PRO A 108 10.19 4.14 -26.50
N ILE A 109 10.82 4.48 -25.38
CA ILE A 109 10.34 5.47 -24.41
C ILE A 109 11.01 6.81 -24.71
N HIS A 110 10.22 7.88 -24.68
CA HIS A 110 10.68 9.25 -24.85
C HIS A 110 9.97 10.16 -23.84
N GLU A 111 10.47 11.37 -23.66
CA GLU A 111 10.01 12.32 -22.64
C GLU A 111 8.50 12.56 -22.68
N GLY A 112 7.93 12.79 -23.87
CA GLY A 112 6.48 12.98 -24.06
C GLY A 112 5.59 11.79 -23.70
N LYS A 113 6.15 10.60 -23.44
CA LYS A 113 5.43 9.45 -22.89
C LYS A 113 5.75 9.26 -21.40
N LEU A 114 7.01 9.42 -21.01
CA LEU A 114 7.46 9.15 -19.65
C LEU A 114 6.89 10.15 -18.64
N GLY A 115 6.96 11.45 -18.91
CA GLY A 115 6.47 12.49 -18.01
C GLY A 115 5.00 12.30 -17.63
N PRO A 116 4.07 12.25 -18.61
CA PRO A 116 2.65 12.01 -18.34
C PRO A 116 2.39 10.69 -17.61
N MET A 117 3.16 9.63 -17.91
CA MET A 117 3.01 8.35 -17.22
C MET A 117 3.45 8.43 -15.76
N ILE A 118 4.54 9.15 -15.45
CA ILE A 118 4.97 9.36 -14.06
C ILE A 118 3.86 10.09 -13.30
N GLU A 119 3.31 11.17 -13.85
CA GLU A 119 2.23 11.93 -13.22
C GLU A 119 0.99 11.05 -12.94
N ILE A 120 0.54 10.28 -13.94
CA ILE A 120 -0.59 9.35 -13.79
C ILE A 120 -0.28 8.29 -12.74
N ALA A 121 0.94 7.74 -12.73
CA ALA A 121 1.31 6.69 -11.80
C ALA A 121 1.31 7.18 -10.35
N MET A 122 1.87 8.37 -10.11
CA MET A 122 1.89 9.00 -8.78
C MET A 122 0.46 9.31 -8.30
N ALA A 123 -0.37 9.91 -9.16
CA ALA A 123 -1.75 10.25 -8.81
C ALA A 123 -2.61 9.02 -8.50
N ARG A 124 -2.43 7.92 -9.26
CA ARG A 124 -3.11 6.64 -9.01
C ARG A 124 -2.68 6.04 -7.68
N PHE A 125 -1.38 6.04 -7.40
CA PHE A 125 -0.86 5.51 -6.14
C PHE A 125 -1.33 6.31 -4.92
N GLU A 126 -1.36 7.64 -5.03
CA GLU A 126 -1.89 8.51 -3.97
C GLU A 126 -3.39 8.23 -3.72
N SER A 127 -4.18 8.13 -4.79
CA SER A 127 -5.61 7.80 -4.70
C SER A 127 -5.84 6.44 -4.05
N MET A 128 -5.05 5.43 -4.44
CA MET A 128 -5.11 4.09 -3.86
C MET A 128 -4.76 4.09 -2.37
N GLN A 129 -3.71 4.82 -1.96
CA GLN A 129 -3.35 4.97 -0.55
C GLN A 129 -4.43 5.68 0.25
N ALA A 130 -5.05 6.73 -0.31
CA ALA A 130 -6.13 7.44 0.35
C ALA A 130 -7.33 6.51 0.60
N ALA A 131 -7.74 5.76 -0.43
CA ALA A 131 -8.80 4.77 -0.32
C ALA A 131 -8.48 3.68 0.72
N ALA A 132 -7.25 3.16 0.74
CA ALA A 132 -6.83 2.15 1.71
C ALA A 132 -6.88 2.69 3.17
N ARG A 133 -6.44 3.94 3.39
CA ARG A 133 -6.50 4.59 4.70
C ARG A 133 -7.95 4.81 5.15
N GLU A 134 -8.82 5.22 4.24
CA GLU A 134 -10.24 5.42 4.53
C GLU A 134 -10.94 4.09 4.86
N ALA A 135 -10.69 3.05 4.07
CA ALA A 135 -11.20 1.70 4.32
C ALA A 135 -10.74 1.17 5.68
N TYR A 136 -9.47 1.36 6.04
CA TYR A 136 -8.94 1.01 7.36
C TYR A 136 -9.68 1.75 8.48
N LYS A 137 -9.87 3.07 8.35
CA LYS A 137 -10.56 3.88 9.34
C LYS A 137 -12.01 3.43 9.54
N LEU A 138 -12.76 3.21 8.46
CA LEU A 138 -14.14 2.75 8.49
C LEU A 138 -14.26 1.37 9.14
N ARG A 139 -13.40 0.42 8.76
CA ARG A 139 -13.34 -0.90 9.39
C ARG A 139 -13.09 -0.81 10.89
N HIS A 140 -12.12 0.01 11.30
CA HIS A 140 -11.80 0.18 12.71
C HIS A 140 -12.95 0.79 13.51
N GLN A 141 -13.72 1.70 12.92
CA GLN A 141 -14.93 2.27 13.53
C GLN A 141 -16.03 1.23 13.69
N LEU A 142 -16.26 0.39 12.68
CA LEU A 142 -17.23 -0.71 12.73
C LEU A 142 -16.85 -1.74 13.80
N GLU A 143 -15.60 -2.22 13.81
CA GLU A 143 -15.09 -3.16 14.81
C GLU A 143 -15.25 -2.59 16.24
N THR A 144 -14.94 -1.31 16.43
CA THR A 144 -15.13 -0.64 17.73
C THR A 144 -16.59 -0.63 18.15
N ARG A 145 -17.51 -0.34 17.23
CA ARG A 145 -18.96 -0.34 17.51
C ARG A 145 -19.44 -1.74 17.88
N GLU A 146 -19.02 -2.77 17.14
CA GLU A 146 -19.39 -4.17 17.42
C GLU A 146 -18.90 -4.63 18.79
N LEU A 147 -17.66 -4.29 19.16
CA LEU A 147 -17.09 -4.58 20.49
C LEU A 147 -17.90 -3.90 21.60
N VAL A 148 -18.23 -2.62 21.44
CA VAL A 148 -19.04 -1.88 22.41
C VAL A 148 -20.43 -2.49 22.55
N ASP A 149 -21.08 -2.83 21.43
CA ASP A 149 -22.41 -3.47 21.45
C ASP A 149 -22.37 -4.86 22.10
N ALA A 150 -21.31 -5.65 21.87
CA ALA A 150 -21.10 -6.94 22.52
C ALA A 150 -20.86 -6.80 24.04
N ALA A 151 -20.00 -5.86 24.45
CA ALA A 151 -19.74 -5.58 25.86
C ALA A 151 -20.99 -5.09 26.60
N LYS A 152 -21.81 -4.23 25.96
CA LYS A 152 -23.10 -3.81 26.50
C LYS A 152 -24.01 -5.00 26.78
N LYS A 153 -24.11 -5.98 25.85
CA LYS A 153 -24.96 -7.18 26.04
C LYS A 153 -24.55 -7.98 27.29
N ILE A 154 -23.25 -8.13 27.54
CA ILE A 154 -22.73 -8.80 28.75
C ILE A 154 -23.13 -8.03 30.01
N LEU A 155 -22.96 -6.71 30.02
CA LEU A 155 -23.37 -5.88 31.16
C LEU A 155 -24.88 -5.91 31.39
N ILE A 156 -25.68 -5.91 30.32
CA ILE A 156 -27.14 -6.02 30.42
C ILE A 156 -27.54 -7.35 31.05
N ALA A 157 -26.85 -8.45 30.73
CA ALA A 157 -27.10 -9.75 31.35
C ALA A 157 -26.85 -9.76 32.87
N THR A 158 -26.02 -8.83 33.39
CA THR A 158 -25.82 -8.64 34.83
C THR A 158 -26.91 -7.78 35.51
N GLY A 159 -27.95 -7.38 34.76
CA GLY A 159 -29.11 -6.63 35.26
C GLY A 159 -29.09 -5.12 34.99
N LEU A 160 -28.11 -4.61 34.23
CA LEU A 160 -28.10 -3.19 33.84
C LEU A 160 -29.06 -2.93 32.67
N SER A 161 -29.67 -1.74 32.63
CA SER A 161 -30.30 -1.24 31.40
C SER A 161 -29.25 -0.89 30.34
N GLU A 162 -29.66 -0.76 29.07
CA GLU A 162 -28.74 -0.41 27.98
C GLU A 162 -28.02 0.94 28.22
N GLY A 163 -28.74 1.94 28.72
CA GLY A 163 -28.19 3.25 29.04
C GLY A 163 -27.14 3.20 30.15
N GLU A 164 -27.37 2.38 31.18
CA GLU A 164 -26.41 2.20 32.28
C GLU A 164 -25.18 1.39 31.84
N ALA A 165 -25.38 0.36 31.01
CA ALA A 165 -24.28 -0.43 30.44
C ALA A 165 -23.34 0.45 29.61
N TYR A 166 -23.88 1.31 28.74
CA TYR A 166 -23.07 2.23 27.95
C TYR A 166 -22.36 3.28 28.82
N SER A 167 -23.07 3.85 29.79
CA SER A 167 -22.50 4.82 30.74
C SER A 167 -21.37 4.21 31.57
N ARG A 168 -21.50 2.93 31.95
CA ARG A 168 -20.46 2.19 32.67
C ARG A 168 -19.19 2.03 31.83
N LEU A 169 -19.32 1.65 30.56
CA LEU A 169 -18.17 1.55 29.64
C LEU A 169 -17.44 2.89 29.51
N GLN A 170 -18.19 3.99 29.31
CA GLN A 170 -17.61 5.34 29.20
C GLN A 170 -16.93 5.82 30.49
N MET A 171 -17.58 5.61 31.63
CA MET A 171 -17.04 6.00 32.94
C MET A 171 -15.73 5.25 33.22
N THR A 172 -15.71 3.94 32.96
CA THR A 172 -14.53 3.10 33.13
C THR A 172 -13.40 3.54 32.20
N ALA A 173 -13.71 3.87 30.94
CA ALA A 173 -12.71 4.37 29.98
C ALA A 173 -12.07 5.68 30.48
N ARG A 174 -12.89 6.60 31.00
CA ARG A 174 -12.42 7.87 31.58
C ARG A 174 -11.56 7.66 32.82
N GLU A 175 -11.98 6.78 33.73
CA GLU A 175 -11.25 6.46 34.97
C GLU A 175 -9.91 5.79 34.69
N LYS A 176 -9.87 4.86 33.73
CA LYS A 176 -8.66 4.11 33.34
C LYS A 176 -7.79 4.83 32.31
N ARG A 177 -8.24 5.99 31.80
CA ARG A 177 -7.57 6.78 30.74
C ARG A 177 -7.26 5.96 29.48
N CYS A 178 -8.20 5.10 29.11
CA CYS A 178 -8.12 4.27 27.92
C CYS A 178 -9.33 4.52 27.02
N THR A 179 -9.30 3.93 25.83
CA THR A 179 -10.39 4.00 24.87
C THR A 179 -11.59 3.15 25.32
N ILE A 180 -12.80 3.53 24.91
CA ILE A 180 -14.00 2.71 25.16
C ILE A 180 -13.88 1.31 24.52
N ARG A 181 -13.10 1.19 23.45
CA ARG A 181 -12.75 -0.08 22.80
C ARG A 181 -12.00 -1.00 23.75
N GLU A 182 -10.92 -0.52 24.36
CA GLU A 182 -10.10 -1.31 25.30
C GLU A 182 -10.93 -1.77 26.51
N VAL A 183 -11.85 -0.92 26.99
CA VAL A 183 -12.80 -1.32 28.04
C VAL A 183 -13.77 -2.40 27.55
N ALA A 184 -14.33 -2.23 26.36
CA ALA A 184 -15.25 -3.21 25.79
C ALA A 184 -14.59 -4.58 25.60
N GLU A 185 -13.35 -4.61 25.09
CA GLU A 185 -12.54 -5.82 24.98
C GLU A 185 -12.29 -6.47 26.36
N ALA A 186 -11.97 -5.68 27.38
CA ALA A 186 -11.78 -6.19 28.74
C ALA A 186 -13.06 -6.78 29.34
N VAL A 187 -14.21 -6.13 29.13
CA VAL A 187 -15.52 -6.65 29.58
C VAL A 187 -15.85 -7.97 28.89
N ILE A 188 -15.59 -8.08 27.57
CA ILE A 188 -15.79 -9.33 26.82
C ILE A 188 -14.87 -10.44 27.35
N MET A 189 -13.60 -10.13 27.61
CA MET A 189 -12.63 -11.09 28.13
C MET A 189 -13.01 -11.64 29.52
N VAL A 190 -13.57 -10.80 30.39
CA VAL A 190 -14.00 -11.20 31.74
C VAL A 190 -15.35 -11.94 31.70
N GLY A 191 -16.31 -11.45 30.91
CA GLY A 191 -17.64 -12.05 30.79
C GLY A 191 -17.66 -13.38 30.01
N GLY A 192 -16.66 -13.65 29.16
CA GLY A 192 -16.49 -14.94 28.50
C GLY A 192 -15.97 -16.05 29.41
N LYS A 193 -15.22 -15.72 30.47
CA LYS A 193 -14.66 -16.70 31.41
C LYS A 193 -15.69 -17.30 32.37
N SER A 194 -16.84 -16.65 32.57
CA SER A 194 -17.89 -17.15 33.45
C SER A 194 -18.83 -18.18 32.81
N ALA A 195 -18.64 -18.55 31.54
CA ALA A 195 -19.49 -19.50 30.83
C ALA A 195 -18.88 -20.91 30.66
N ASP A 196 -17.56 -21.05 30.88
CA ASP A 196 -16.83 -22.32 30.69
C ASP A 196 -16.52 -23.06 32.02
N ASP A 197 -16.93 -22.51 33.17
CA ASP A 197 -16.64 -23.06 34.52
C ASP A 197 -17.89 -23.55 35.30
N ASP A 198 -19.07 -23.67 34.65
CA ASP A 198 -20.31 -24.23 35.23
C ASP A 198 -20.75 -25.55 34.58
#